data_AF-A0A1E3VMT6-F1
#
_entry.id   AF-A0A1E3VMT6-F1
#
_cell.length_a   1.000
_cell.length_b   1.000
_cell.length_c   1.000
_cell.angle_alpha   90.00
_cell.angle_beta   90.00
_cell.angle_gamma   90.00
#
_symmetry.space_group_name_H-M   'P 1'
#
loop_
_entity.id
_entity.type
_entity.pdbx_description
1 polymer ?
#
loop_
_entity_poly.entity_id
_entity_poly.type
_entity_poly.pdbx_seq_one_letter_code
_entity_poly.pdbx_strand_id
1 'polypeptide(L)' 'MRNKGAKTIDERPGYEAIAEDGRGKLNHLVDLVANGDRVYMLVSAGPKGHAKSDGAERFRDSFRLLGGPPPPGAASASVE' A
#
# COMPACT_ATOMS: atom_id res chain seq x y z
N MET A 1 12.36 2.76 11.26
CA MET A 1 11.66 4.04 10.92
C MET A 1 10.24 3.72 10.44
N ARG A 2 9.18 4.21 11.09
CA ARG A 2 7.79 4.05 10.61
C ARG A 2 7.45 5.22 9.69
N ASN A 3 7.63 5.07 8.38
CA ASN A 3 7.09 6.03 7.42
C ASN A 3 5.66 5.59 7.10
N LYS A 4 4.68 6.50 7.26
CA LYS A 4 3.29 6.29 6.84
C LYS A 4 2.94 7.40 5.87
N GLY A 5 2.56 7.05 4.64
CA GLY A 5 2.23 8.00 3.59
C GLY A 5 0.86 7.71 2.99
N ALA A 6 0.17 8.75 2.52
CA ALA A 6 -0.97 8.57 1.64
C ALA A 6 -0.49 7.91 0.34
N LYS A 7 -1.26 6.96 -0.17
CA LYS A 7 -0.93 6.22 -1.40
C LYS A 7 -2.20 5.91 -2.18
N THR A 8 -2.11 5.93 -3.51
CA THR A 8 -3.17 5.41 -4.37
C THR A 8 -2.92 3.93 -4.63
N ILE A 9 -3.89 3.08 -4.30
CA ILE A 9 -3.85 1.62 -4.49
C ILE A 9 -5.06 1.25 -5.32
N ASP A 10 -4.83 0.75 -6.54
CA ASP A 10 -5.88 0.39 -7.50
C ASP A 10 -6.93 1.53 -7.65
N GLU A 11 -6.44 2.73 -7.96
CA GLU A 11 -7.23 3.96 -8.17
C GLU A 11 -8.00 4.47 -6.93
N ARG A 12 -7.70 3.93 -5.74
CA ARG A 12 -8.36 4.33 -4.50
C ARG A 12 -7.39 4.94 -3.51
N PRO A 13 -7.84 5.91 -2.70
CA PRO A 13 -7.03 6.42 -1.61
C PRO A 13 -6.79 5.31 -0.57
N GLY A 14 -5.55 5.22 -0.12
CA GLY A 14 -5.12 4.29 0.89
C GLY A 14 -3.88 4.78 1.61
N TYR A 15 -3.24 3.88 2.35
CA TYR A 15 -2.08 4.18 3.17
C TYR A 15 -0.99 3.16 2.93
N GLU A 16 0.23 3.64 2.79
CA GLU A 16 1.43 2.83 2.73
C GLU A 16 2.22 3.01 4.03
N ALA A 17 2.77 1.92 4.55
CA ALA A 17 3.59 1.91 5.75
C ALA A 17 4.79 0.97 5.60
N ILE A 18 5.94 1.42 6.09
CA ILE A 18 7.14 0.58 6.21
C ILE A 18 7.28 0.11 7.66
N ALA A 19 7.44 -1.20 7.84
CA ALA A 19 7.67 -1.80 9.15
C ALA A 19 8.93 -2.66 9.16
N GLU A 20 9.76 -2.47 10.18
CA GLU A 20 10.92 -3.33 10.46
C GLU A 20 10.54 -4.25 11.62
N ASP A 21 10.90 -5.54 11.53
CA ASP A 21 10.79 -6.39 12.71
C ASP A 21 11.77 -5.90 13.80
N GLY A 22 11.42 -6.09 15.07
CA GLY A 22 12.24 -5.61 16.20
C GLY A 22 13.64 -6.24 16.28
N ARG A 23 13.96 -7.18 15.37
CA ARG A 23 15.25 -7.87 15.25
C ARG A 23 16.05 -7.44 14.00
N GLY A 24 15.50 -6.53 13.18
CA GLY A 24 16.15 -5.97 11.98
C GLY A 24 16.38 -6.97 10.83
N LYS A 25 15.72 -8.14 10.86
CA LYS A 25 15.86 -9.21 9.87
C LYS A 25 14.84 -9.09 8.74
N LEU A 26 13.67 -8.52 9.02
CA LEU A 26 12.58 -8.38 8.06
C LEU A 26 12.17 -6.92 7.92
N ASN A 27 12.04 -6.50 6.67
CA ASN A 27 11.55 -5.20 6.27
C ASN A 27 10.29 -5.41 5.43
N HIS A 28 9.18 -4.79 5.84
CA HIS A 28 7.86 -5.00 5.28
C HIS A 28 7.38 -3.73 4.59
N LEU A 29 6.76 -3.90 3.42
CA LEU A 29 5.86 -2.91 2.84
C LEU A 29 4.43 -3.34 3.17
N VAL A 30 3.68 -2.44 3.79
CA VAL A 30 2.29 -2.67 4.19
C VAL A 30 1.41 -1.61 3.54
N ASP A 31 0.44 -2.04 2.75
CA ASP A 31 -0.54 -1.18 2.09
C ASP A 31 -1.94 -1.46 2.61
N LEU A 32 -2.73 -0.42 2.84
CA LEU A 32 -4.09 -0.47 3.34
C LEU A 32 -5.02 0.29 2.41
N VAL A 33 -6.08 -0.37 1.94
CA VAL A 33 -7.09 0.24 1.07
C VAL A 33 -8.49 -0.25 1.44
N ALA A 34 -9.47 0.66 1.44
CA ALA A 34 -10.87 0.31 1.68
C ALA A 34 -11.62 0.15 0.35
N ASN A 35 -12.51 -0.85 0.29
CA ASN A 35 -13.49 -1.00 -0.78
C ASN A 35 -14.84 -1.45 -0.18
N GLY A 36 -15.83 -0.56 -0.18
CA GLY A 36 -17.14 -0.80 0.42
C GLY A 36 -17.03 -1.04 1.93
N ASP A 37 -17.51 -2.20 2.38
CA ASP A 37 -17.51 -2.66 3.77
C ASP A 37 -16.23 -3.41 4.17
N ARG A 38 -15.21 -3.43 3.29
CA ARG A 38 -13.98 -4.20 3.49
C ARG A 38 -12.74 -3.33 3.51
N VAL A 39 -11.80 -3.70 4.38
CA VAL A 39 -10.41 -3.21 4.36
C VAL A 39 -9.52 -4.34 3.87
N TYR A 40 -8.66 -4.01 2.91
CA TYR A 40 -7.64 -4.91 2.38
C TYR A 40 -6.28 -4.45 2.88
N MET A 41 -5.50 -5.40 3.39
CA MET A 41 -4.13 -5.19 3.82
C MET A 41 -3.20 -6.05 2.97
N LEU A 42 -2.32 -5.42 2.21
CA LEU A 42 -1.29 -6.10 1.44
C LEU A 42 0.00 -6.02 2.24
N VAL A 43 0.70 -7.15 2.38
CA VAL A 43 1.97 -7.20 3.09
C VAL A 43 2.97 -7.96 2.24
N SER A 44 4.06 -7.31 1.88
CA SER A 44 5.26 -7.97 1.35
C SER A 44 6.39 -7.85 2.36
N ALA A 45 7.17 -8.91 2.51
CA ALA A 45 8.22 -9.00 3.52
C ALA A 45 9.47 -9.63 2.92
N GLY A 46 10.63 -9.08 3.28
CA GLY A 46 11.91 -9.59 2.82
C GLY A 46 13.06 -9.03 3.65
N PRO A 47 14.31 -9.30 3.23
CA PRO A 47 15.50 -8.78 3.89
C PRO A 47 15.53 -7.25 3.97
N LYS A 48 16.51 -6.70 4.69
CA LYS A 48 16.69 -5.24 4.82
C LYS A 48 16.65 -4.55 3.45
N GLY A 49 15.81 -3.51 3.35
CA GLY A 49 15.58 -2.75 2.11
C GLY A 49 14.42 -3.27 1.25
N HIS A 50 13.82 -4.42 1.57
CA HIS A 50 12.74 -5.00 0.78
C HIS A 50 11.55 -4.07 0.58
N ALA A 51 11.17 -3.27 1.58
CA ALA A 51 10.01 -2.39 1.46
C ALA A 51 10.16 -1.28 0.42
N LYS A 52 11.38 -1.08 -0.11
CA LYS A 52 11.69 -0.15 -1.20
C LYS A 52 12.19 -0.87 -2.45
N SER A 53 12.03 -2.19 -2.51
CA SER A 53 12.48 -2.99 -3.65
C SER A 53 11.43 -3.00 -4.75
N ASP A 54 11.88 -3.03 -6.00
CA ASP A 54 11.02 -3.14 -7.18
C ASP A 54 10.06 -4.35 -7.09
N GLY A 55 10.49 -5.44 -6.45
CA GLY A 55 9.66 -6.62 -6.23
C GLY A 55 8.48 -6.36 -5.28
N ALA A 56 8.71 -5.61 -4.21
CA ALA A 56 7.64 -5.23 -3.26
C ALA A 56 6.64 -4.27 -3.92
N GLU A 57 7.13 -3.30 -4.68
CA GLU A 57 6.29 -2.35 -5.41
C GLU A 57 5.50 -3.05 -6.52
N ARG A 58 6.14 -3.92 -7.32
CA ARG A 58 5.46 -4.71 -8.35
C ARG A 58 4.37 -5.61 -7.77
N PHE A 59 4.61 -6.21 -6.61
CA PHE A 59 3.59 -6.98 -5.91
C PHE A 59 2.39 -6.11 -5.54
N ARG A 60 2.61 -4.95 -4.89
CA ARG A 60 1.54 -3.98 -4.57
C ARG A 60 0.77 -3.56 -5.81
N ASP A 61 1.46 -3.19 -6.89
CA ASP A 61 0.85 -2.64 -8.11
C ASP A 61 0.10 -3.69 -8.95
N SER A 62 0.38 -4.98 -8.70
CA SER A 62 -0.35 -6.10 -9.30
C SER A 62 -1.71 -6.37 -8.66
N PHE A 63 -1.97 -5.81 -7.48
CA PHE A 63 -3.23 -5.98 -6.77
C PHE A 63 -4.38 -5.26 -7.50
N ARG A 64 -5.53 -5.95 -7.58
CA ARG A 64 -6.77 -5.45 -8.17
C ARG A 64 -7.93 -5.72 -7.23
N LEU A 65 -8.77 -4.72 -7.00
CA LEU A 65 -10.01 -4.84 -6.25
C LEU A 65 -11.14 -5.25 -7.20
N LEU A 66 -11.85 -6.30 -6.82
CA LEU A 66 -13.04 -6.74 -7.54
C LEU A 66 -14.27 -5.98 -7.02
N GLY A 67 -14.99 -5.32 -7.93
CA GLY A 67 -16.29 -4.71 -7.67
C GLY A 67 -16.26 -3.24 -7.22
N GLY A 68 -17.29 -2.50 -7.65
CA GLY A 68 -17.60 -1.11 -7.31
C GLY A 68 -16.68 -0.07 -8.00
N PRO A 69 -17.20 1.06 -8.50
CA PRO A 69 -16.34 2.16 -8.93
C PRO A 69 -15.53 2.72 -7.73
N PRO A 70 -14.37 3.35 -7.96
CA PRO A 70 -13.65 4.09 -6.92
C PRO A 70 -14.59 5.08 -6.21
N PRO A 71 -14.35 5.42 -4.93
CA PRO A 71 -15.16 6.41 -4.23
C PRO A 71 -15.14 7.75 -5.00
N PRO A 72 -16.27 8.49 -5.09
CA PRO A 72 -16.28 9.82 -5.67
C PRO A 72 -15.21 10.71 -5.03
N GLY A 73 -14.34 11.32 -5.85
CA GLY A 73 -13.26 12.20 -5.40
C GLY A 73 -11.84 11.60 -5.44
N ALA A 74 -11.67 10.31 -5.77
CA ALA A 74 -10.35 9.70 -5.92
C ALA A 74 -9.53 10.27 -7.11
N ALA A 75 -10.19 10.83 -8.12
CA ALA A 75 -9.55 11.44 -9.29
C ALA A 75 -9.13 12.91 -9.12
N SER A 76 -9.39 13.54 -7.96
CA SER A 76 -9.26 15.00 -7.80
C SER A 76 -8.03 15.45 -7.00
N ALA A 77 -7.14 14.56 -6.58
CA ALA A 77 -5.92 14.93 -5.83
C ALA A 77 -4.74 15.35 -6.73
N SER A 78 -5.01 16.13 -7.77
CA SER A 78 -3.96 16.72 -8.63
C SER A 78 -4.41 18.06 -9.22
N VAL A 79 -4.74 19.05 -8.39
CA VAL A 79 -4.57 20.48 -8.69
C VAL A 79 -4.46 21.25 -7.36
N GLU A 80 -3.26 21.68 -7.00
CA GLU A 80 -2.94 23.10 -6.69
C GLU A 80 -1.43 23.32 -6.80
#